data_AF-A0A1V5ZPN1-F1
#
_entry.id   AF-A0A1V5ZPN1-F1
#
_cell.length_a   1.000
_cell.length_b   1.000
_cell.length_c   1.000
_cell.angle_alpha   90.00
_cell.angle_beta   90.00
_cell.angle_gamma   90.00
#
_symmetry.space_group_name_H-M   'P 1'
#
loop_
_entity.id
_entity.type
_entity.pdbx_description
1 polymer ?
#
loop_
_entity_poly.entity_id
_entity_poly.type
_entity_poly.pdbx_seq_one_letter_code
_entity_poly.pdbx_strand_id
1 'polypeptide(L)'
;MVLSYGDQEANIKIDISRKIWKANKYDIVDFYGTDIKVQSKATLFTNKLVALSERFTNRDIYDVYFFFTNLFDIDEDIVYERTGQSLKTLLQKILQKLE
;
A
#
# COMPACT_ATOMS: atom_id res chain seq x y z
N MET A 1 13.62 -10.89 -4.87
CA MET A 1 14.12 -12.09 -5.58
C MET A 1 13.30 -12.23 -6.86
N VAL A 2 13.89 -12.58 -8.00
CA VAL A 2 13.13 -12.86 -9.23
C VAL A 2 13.17 -14.38 -9.45
N LEU A 3 11.99 -15.01 -9.51
CA LEU A 3 11.90 -16.41 -9.92
C LEU A 3 11.85 -16.44 -11.45
N SER A 4 12.84 -17.08 -12.06
CA SER A 4 12.91 -17.30 -13.50
C SER A 4 12.52 -18.74 -13.80
N TYR A 5 11.57 -18.93 -14.71
CA TYR A 5 11.06 -20.25 -15.09
C TYR A 5 11.63 -20.75 -16.43
N GLY A 6 12.30 -19.88 -17.19
CA GLY A 6 12.93 -20.23 -18.46
C GLY A 6 12.90 -19.07 -19.44
N ASP A 7 13.58 -19.23 -20.57
CA ASP A 7 13.52 -18.27 -21.67
C ASP A 7 12.10 -18.29 -22.28
N GLN A 8 11.52 -17.10 -22.47
CA GLN A 8 10.13 -16.87 -22.94
C GLN A 8 9.02 -17.12 -21.90
N GLU A 9 9.34 -17.51 -20.67
CA GLU A 9 8.35 -17.63 -19.59
C GLU A 9 8.23 -16.35 -18.75
N ALA A 10 7.08 -16.19 -18.07
CA ALA A 10 6.81 -15.03 -17.25
C ALA A 10 7.62 -15.10 -15.93
N ASN A 11 8.54 -14.15 -15.76
CA ASN A 11 9.28 -13.99 -14.52
C ASN A 11 8.40 -13.39 -13.42
N ILE A 12 8.45 -13.95 -12.22
CA ILE A 12 7.71 -13.42 -11.05
C ILE A 12 8.70 -12.78 -10.09
N LYS A 13 8.53 -11.49 -9.83
CA LYS A 13 9.28 -10.79 -8.78
C LYS A 13 8.59 -10.97 -7.44
N ILE A 14 9.31 -11.51 -6.46
CA ILE A 14 8.85 -11.69 -5.09
C ILE A 14 9.67 -10.78 -4.17
N ASP A 15 8.98 -9.89 -3.46
CA ASP A 15 9.54 -9.01 -2.44
C ASP A 15 8.91 -9.34 -1.07
N ILE A 16 9.77 -9.55 -0.06
CA ILE A 16 9.36 -9.90 1.30
C ILE A 16 9.85 -8.81 2.25
N SER A 17 8.91 -8.10 2.89
CA SER A 17 9.24 -7.16 3.95
C SER A 17 9.51 -7.90 5.26
N ARG A 18 10.64 -7.60 5.91
CA ARG A 18 10.94 -8.07 7.27
C ARG A 18 10.31 -7.19 8.37
N LYS A 19 9.85 -5.98 8.01
CA LYS A 19 9.17 -5.09 8.96
C LYS A 19 7.74 -5.56 9.18
N ILE A 20 7.36 -5.72 10.44
CA ILE A 20 6.01 -6.08 10.86
C ILE A 20 5.35 -4.82 11.39
N TRP A 21 4.26 -4.41 10.74
CA TRP A 21 3.40 -3.32 11.19
C TRP A 21 2.19 -3.93 11.88
N LYS A 22 1.98 -3.58 13.15
CA LYS A 22 0.95 -4.17 14.01
C LYS A 22 -0.45 -3.66 13.65
N ALA A 23 -0.55 -2.43 13.16
CA ALA A 23 -1.83 -1.84 12.77
C ALA A 23 -2.37 -2.37 11.43
N ASN A 24 -1.54 -3.08 10.64
CA ASN A 24 -2.00 -3.71 9.40
C ASN A 24 -3.09 -4.75 9.69
N LYS A 25 -4.26 -4.57 9.08
CA LYS A 25 -5.37 -5.52 9.11
C LYS A 25 -5.36 -6.37 7.85
N TYR A 26 -5.85 -7.60 7.97
CA TYR A 26 -5.84 -8.58 6.88
C TYR A 26 -7.18 -9.26 6.76
N ASP A 27 -7.59 -9.46 5.51
CA ASP A 27 -8.80 -10.18 5.13
C ASP A 27 -8.41 -11.49 4.44
N ILE A 28 -9.30 -12.48 4.50
CA ILE A 28 -9.21 -13.68 3.66
C ILE A 28 -10.09 -13.46 2.44
N VAL A 29 -9.56 -13.69 1.25
CA VAL A 29 -10.29 -13.59 -0.01
C VAL A 29 -10.11 -14.87 -0.82
N ASP A 30 -11.16 -15.31 -1.50
CA ASP A 30 -11.06 -16.39 -2.48
C ASP A 30 -10.32 -15.87 -3.73
N PHE A 31 -9.31 -16.60 -4.14
CA PHE A 31 -8.57 -16.38 -5.37
C PHE A 31 -8.51 -17.69 -6.15
N TYR A 32 -9.44 -17.87 -7.08
CA TYR A 32 -9.58 -19.06 -7.92
C TYR A 32 -9.73 -20.36 -7.11
N GLY A 33 -10.60 -20.35 -6.09
CA GLY A 33 -10.82 -21.51 -5.22
C GLY A 33 -9.75 -21.72 -4.16
N THR A 34 -8.82 -20.76 -4.01
CA THR A 34 -7.80 -20.77 -2.97
C THR A 34 -7.97 -19.56 -2.07
N ASP A 35 -8.17 -19.79 -0.77
CA ASP A 35 -8.21 -18.74 0.23
C ASP A 35 -6.82 -18.13 0.43
N ILE A 36 -6.69 -16.84 0.14
CA ILE A 36 -5.45 -16.09 0.34
C ILE A 36 -5.65 -14.97 1.36
N LYS A 37 -4.63 -14.78 2.21
CA LYS A 37 -4.60 -13.69 3.19
C LYS A 37 -4.02 -12.43 2.56
N VAL A 38 -4.84 -11.40 2.42
CA VAL A 38 -4.47 -10.11 1.82
C VAL A 38 -4.60 -8.98 2.84
N GLN A 39 -3.90 -7.88 2.62
CA GLN A 39 -4.12 -6.67 3.42
C GLN A 39 -5.52 -6.14 3.15
N SER A 40 -6.19 -5.65 4.21
CA SER A 40 -7.49 -5.02 4.03
C SER A 40 -7.39 -3.79 3.13
N LYS A 41 -8.48 -3.45 2.46
CA LYS A 41 -8.51 -2.30 1.54
C LYS A 41 -8.06 -0.99 2.19
N ALA A 42 -8.50 -0.73 3.43
CA ALA A 42 -8.06 0.42 4.22
C ALA A 42 -6.55 0.36 4.55
N THR A 43 -6.04 -0.83 4.87
CA THR A 43 -4.61 -1.06 5.11
C THR A 43 -3.78 -0.78 3.85
N LEU A 44 -4.22 -1.28 2.69
CA LEU A 44 -3.56 -1.05 1.40
C LEU A 44 -3.53 0.44 1.06
N PHE A 45 -4.68 1.10 1.15
CA PHE A 45 -4.80 2.52 0.85
C PHE A 45 -3.88 3.35 1.75
N THR A 46 -3.93 3.14 3.06
CA THR A 46 -3.10 3.88 4.01
C THR A 46 -1.61 3.66 3.77
N ASN A 47 -1.20 2.42 3.50
CA ASN A 47 0.19 2.09 3.19
C ASN A 47 0.68 2.75 1.90
N LYS A 48 -0.20 2.89 0.89
CA LYS A 48 0.08 3.61 -0.36
C LYS A 48 0.17 5.11 -0.15
N LEU A 49 -0.70 5.68 0.67
CA LEU A 49 -0.68 7.10 1.04
C LEU A 49 0.63 7.48 1.77
N VAL A 50 1.07 6.64 2.72
CA VAL A 50 2.36 6.81 3.38
C VAL A 50 3.52 6.73 2.38
N ALA A 51 3.51 5.75 1.48
CA ALA A 51 4.55 5.60 0.46
C ALA A 51 4.62 6.80 -0.50
N LEU A 52 3.47 7.35 -0.91
CA LEU A 52 3.39 8.55 -1.74
C LEU A 52 4.09 9.74 -1.07
N SER A 53 3.90 9.93 0.24
CA SER A 53 4.55 11.00 1.01
C SER A 53 6.09 10.89 1.03
N GLU A 54 6.65 9.70 0.84
CA GLU A 54 8.09 9.44 0.83
C GLU A 54 8.68 9.61 -0.57
N ARG A 55 8.13 8.92 -1.58
CA ARG A 55 8.79 8.69 -2.88
C ARG A 55 8.15 9.40 -4.06
N PHE A 56 6.96 9.97 -3.88
CA PHE A 56 6.26 10.84 -4.84
C PHE A 56 6.41 10.43 -6.32
N THR A 57 6.03 9.19 -6.64
CA THR A 57 6.14 8.64 -8.00
C THR A 57 4.78 8.62 -8.72
N ASN A 58 4.77 8.72 -10.05
CA ASN A 58 3.53 8.70 -10.86
C ASN A 58 2.62 7.50 -10.57
N ARG A 59 3.21 6.33 -10.29
CA ARG A 59 2.45 5.11 -9.96
C ARG A 59 1.75 5.23 -8.61
N ASP A 60 2.45 5.71 -7.58
CA ASP A 60 1.87 5.89 -6.26
C ASP A 60 0.76 6.96 -6.28
N ILE A 61 0.91 8.01 -7.10
CA ILE A 61 -0.14 9.02 -7.32
C ILE A 61 -1.40 8.37 -7.91
N TYR A 62 -1.24 7.56 -8.96
CA TYR A 62 -2.38 6.85 -9.57
C TYR A 62 -3.07 5.91 -8.59
N ASP A 63 -2.30 5.11 -7.85
CA ASP A 63 -2.85 4.18 -6.85
C ASP A 63 -3.66 4.94 -5.80
N VAL A 64 -3.10 6.02 -5.23
CA VAL A 64 -3.77 6.85 -4.23
C VAL A 64 -5.03 7.52 -4.81
N TYR A 65 -4.97 8.05 -6.03
CA TYR A 65 -6.14 8.59 -6.72
C TYR A 65 -7.25 7.54 -6.85
N PHE A 66 -6.91 6.33 -7.32
CA PHE A 66 -7.86 5.22 -7.43
C PHE A 66 -8.51 4.89 -6.08
N PHE A 67 -7.73 4.85 -4.99
CA PHE A 67 -8.31 4.58 -3.67
C PHE A 67 -9.25 5.69 -3.21
N PHE A 68 -8.89 6.96 -3.44
CA PHE A 68 -9.75 8.10 -3.11
C PHE A 68 -11.05 8.10 -3.92
N THR A 69 -11.01 7.83 -5.24
CA THR A 69 -12.21 7.81 -6.09
C THR A 69 -13.19 6.70 -5.70
N ASN A 70 -12.70 5.64 -5.06
CA ASN A 70 -13.51 4.53 -4.58
C ASN A 70 -13.91 4.66 -3.11
N LEU A 71 -13.64 5.81 -2.47
CA LEU A 71 -14.03 6.12 -1.09
C LEU A 71 -13.56 5.08 -0.07
N PHE A 72 -12.34 4.55 -0.24
CA PHE A 72 -11.77 3.65 0.76
C PHE A 72 -11.36 4.42 2.03
N ASP A 73 -11.54 3.78 3.18
CA ASP A 73 -11.16 4.35 4.47
C ASP A 73 -9.64 4.42 4.65
N ILE A 74 -9.20 5.42 5.41
CA ILE A 74 -7.81 5.56 5.86
C ILE A 74 -7.75 5.14 7.33
N ASP A 75 -6.77 4.31 7.65
CA ASP A 75 -6.52 3.83 9.01
C ASP A 75 -5.46 4.71 9.69
N GLU A 76 -5.91 5.61 10.57
CA GLU A 76 -5.01 6.55 11.25
C GLU A 76 -3.95 5.87 12.12
N ASP A 77 -4.23 4.67 12.64
CA ASP A 77 -3.27 3.91 13.45
C ASP A 77 -2.06 3.49 12.61
N ILE A 78 -2.29 3.09 11.35
CA ILE A 78 -1.21 2.75 10.41
C ILE A 78 -0.40 4.00 10.06
N VAL A 79 -1.06 5.15 9.85
CA VAL A 79 -0.36 6.41 9.59
C VAL A 79 0.58 6.74 10.74
N TYR A 80 0.07 6.71 11.96
CA TYR A 80 0.85 7.04 13.15
C TYR A 80 1.97 6.02 13.38
N GLU A 81 1.70 4.71 13.28
CA GLU A 81 2.71 3.65 13.45
C GLU A 81 3.87 3.81 12.47
N ARG A 82 3.58 4.14 11.19
CA ARG A 82 4.59 4.18 10.13
C ARG A 82 5.35 5.50 10.06
N THR A 83 4.73 6.61 10.45
CA THR A 83 5.27 7.96 10.22
C THR A 83 5.55 8.74 11.51
N GLY A 84 4.92 8.37 12.62
CA GLY A 84 4.90 9.15 13.86
C GLY A 84 4.11 10.47 13.74
N GLN A 85 3.31 10.63 12.69
CA GLN A 85 2.54 11.84 12.39
C GLN A 85 1.05 11.57 12.40
N SER A 86 0.24 12.61 12.56
CA SER A 86 -1.21 12.51 12.35
C SER A 86 -1.55 12.46 10.86
N LEU A 87 -2.73 11.94 10.52
CA LEU A 87 -3.23 11.92 9.15
C LEU A 87 -3.24 13.32 8.52
N LYS A 88 -3.68 14.32 9.26
CA LYS A 88 -3.70 15.72 8.79
C LYS A 88 -2.31 16.20 8.35
N THR A 89 -1.28 15.95 9.17
CA THR A 89 0.09 16.34 8.86
C THR A 89 0.62 15.61 7.63
N LEU A 90 0.33 14.32 7.50
CA LEU A 90 0.70 13.53 6.33
C LEU A 90 0.05 14.10 5.05
N LEU A 91 -1.24 14.38 5.07
CA LEU A 91 -1.97 14.93 3.92
C LEU A 91 -1.46 16.32 3.53
N GLN A 92 -1.20 17.19 4.50
CA GLN A 92 -0.59 18.50 4.24
C GLN A 92 0.77 18.37 3.55
N LYS A 93 1.60 17.43 3.99
CA LYS A 93 2.91 17.15 3.37
C LYS A 93 2.77 16.65 1.93
N ILE A 94 1.74 15.85 1.64
CA ILE A 94 1.47 15.38 0.28
C ILE A 94 1.00 16.53 -0.61
N LEU A 95 0.09 17.38 -0.11
CA LEU A 95 -0.41 18.55 -0.84
C LEU A 95 0.74 19.52 -1.19
N GLN A 96 1.63 19.81 -0.26
CA GLN A 96 2.81 20.65 -0.49
C GLN A 96 3.78 20.10 -1.56
N LYS A 97 3.75 18.79 -1.82
CA LYS A 97 4.56 18.17 -2.88
C LYS A 97 3.86 18.15 -4.24
N LEU A 98 2.53 18.33 -4.24
CA LEU A 98 1.70 18.40 -5.45
C LEU A 98 1.67 19.81 -6.05
N GLU A 99 1.83 20.83 -5.22
CA GLU A 99 2.05 22.23 -5.61
C GLU A 99 3.46 22.44 -6.18
#